data_AF-A0A9X0B7D8-F1
#
_entry.id   AF-A0A9X0B7D8-F1
#
_cell.length_a   1.000
_cell.length_b   1.000
_cell.length_c   1.000
_cell.angle_alpha   90.00
_cell.angle_beta   90.00
_cell.angle_gamma   90.00
#
_symmetry.space_group_name_H-M   'P 1'
#
loop_
_entity.id
_entity.type
_entity.pdbx_description
1 polymer ?
#
loop_
_entity_poly.entity_id
_entity_poly.type
_entity_poly.pdbx_seq_one_letter_code
_entity_poly.pdbx_strand_id
1 'polypeptide(L)'
;MNPEIPGFYYDPEKKKYFKIQPNHASPPGAQYSQESVKRKRHEQEEQEKQAHVSRRIARETVLKPSFLHHALISVDREVGTRLFSAAELQDRQASIYVSQLKRTKLHQFEPWPGPCNIRHVLRHPRSGILITTGIQGNASSVSICFPDNEEEKWTYNQTMERLLFREPYRLSSISLSHTGYLLATMDSGPQGESFLSPRLLPNPDEGGDYRWPSQFLHPIRIRTTQTLWCSAACPTGDKALFAVGTSDGLHTLEGQSSHWTLSQKPLPKEQSNRGQGFRRHGNSSHASVQAVEWLTSDVIASGLRNSSVFLYDVRSGENSLRLQHSQSVTKIRKVDPWRIVVGGYNSVEMYDIRFAAGGLQHKPKPMSGSHISSRPYLSFRDFSPEEIPDFDVSIELGLLACASDDRKVRFFSLNTGKSVRSPLLNTPYRRPITGLCFEATGEMSPLGPQTPSLLVSSQATVDQWVW
;
A
#
# COMPACT_ATOMS: atom_id res chain seq x y z
N MET A 1 30.75 -41.53 -23.93
CA MET A 1 29.34 -41.93 -24.15
C MET A 1 29.22 -43.40 -23.77
N ASN A 2 28.24 -43.77 -22.97
CA ASN A 2 27.99 -45.17 -22.65
C ASN A 2 27.20 -45.81 -23.79
N PRO A 3 27.48 -47.08 -24.17
CA PRO A 3 26.83 -47.70 -25.32
C PRO A 3 25.31 -47.80 -25.10
N GLU A 4 24.52 -47.40 -26.10
CA GLU A 4 23.07 -47.56 -26.06
C GLU A 4 22.71 -49.03 -26.35
N ILE A 5 22.10 -49.70 -25.37
CA ILE A 5 21.66 -51.09 -25.50
C ILE A 5 20.14 -51.06 -25.80
N PRO A 6 19.68 -51.59 -26.94
CA PRO A 6 18.26 -51.63 -27.27
C PRO A 6 17.43 -52.30 -26.17
N GLY A 7 16.35 -51.63 -25.71
CA GLY A 7 15.48 -52.14 -24.64
C GLY A 7 15.99 -51.90 -23.21
N PHE A 8 17.14 -51.25 -23.02
CA PHE A 8 17.68 -50.87 -21.72
C PHE A 8 17.96 -49.36 -21.64
N TYR A 9 17.73 -48.78 -20.47
CA TYR A 9 18.07 -47.40 -20.13
C TYR A 9 19.24 -47.38 -19.15
N TYR A 10 20.27 -46.58 -19.45
CA TYR A 10 21.40 -46.39 -18.55
C TYR A 10 21.08 -45.30 -17.52
N ASP A 11 21.09 -45.66 -16.24
CA ASP A 11 20.90 -44.72 -15.14
C ASP A 11 22.28 -44.16 -14.69
N PRO A 12 22.54 -42.85 -14.85
CA PRO A 12 23.85 -42.26 -14.54
C PRO A 12 24.15 -42.23 -13.04
N GLU A 13 23.14 -42.20 -12.17
CA GLU A 13 23.33 -42.19 -10.71
C GLU A 13 23.75 -43.58 -10.20
N LYS A 14 23.12 -44.62 -10.75
CA LYS A 14 23.36 -46.02 -10.35
C LYS A 14 24.44 -46.71 -11.19
N LYS A 15 24.92 -46.07 -12.26
CA LYS A 15 25.92 -46.56 -13.22
C LYS A 15 25.59 -47.97 -13.76
N LYS A 16 24.31 -48.24 -14.04
CA LYS A 16 23.81 -49.55 -14.48
C LYS A 16 22.70 -49.42 -15.52
N TYR A 17 22.55 -50.45 -16.32
CA TYR A 17 21.48 -50.58 -17.30
C TYR A 17 20.23 -51.22 -16.67
N PHE A 18 19.08 -50.61 -16.89
CA PHE A 18 17.78 -51.09 -16.43
C PHE A 18 16.91 -51.40 -17.64
N LYS A 19 16.22 -52.55 -17.60
CA LYS A 19 15.32 -52.96 -18.69
C LYS A 19 14.12 -52.02 -18.73
N ILE A 20 13.83 -51.45 -19.90
CA ILE A 20 12.68 -50.58 -20.10
C ILE A 20 11.43 -51.44 -20.10
N GLN A 21 10.50 -51.16 -19.20
CA GLN A 21 9.25 -51.92 -19.09
C GLN A 21 8.13 -51.26 -19.94
N PRO A 22 7.26 -52.06 -20.58
CA PRO A 22 6.06 -51.54 -21.23
C PRO A 22 5.16 -50.81 -20.23
N ASN A 23 4.49 -49.74 -20.66
CA ASN A 23 3.65 -48.91 -19.78
C ASN A 23 2.52 -49.71 -19.10
N HIS A 24 1.97 -50.72 -19.77
CA HIS A 24 0.89 -51.58 -19.22
C HIS A 24 1.39 -52.64 -18.23
N ALA A 25 2.70 -52.91 -18.19
CA ALA A 25 3.31 -53.92 -17.32
C ALA A 25 4.08 -53.28 -16.14
N SER A 26 4.05 -51.95 -16.03
CA SER A 26 4.79 -51.19 -15.02
C SER A 26 3.83 -50.65 -13.95
N PRO A 27 4.18 -50.70 -12.65
CA PRO A 27 3.42 -50.03 -11.60
C PRO A 27 3.29 -48.51 -11.86
N PRO A 28 2.19 -47.86 -11.47
CA PRO A 28 2.04 -46.42 -11.61
C PRO A 28 3.16 -45.70 -10.84
N GLY A 29 3.96 -44.88 -11.54
CA GLY A 29 5.13 -44.19 -10.98
C GLY A 29 6.49 -44.87 -11.18
N ALA A 30 6.57 -45.99 -11.93
CA ALA A 30 7.84 -46.66 -12.21
C ALA A 30 8.85 -45.75 -12.94
N GLN A 31 10.08 -45.66 -12.41
CA GLN A 31 11.15 -44.78 -12.91
C GLN A 31 11.76 -45.19 -14.26
N TYR A 32 11.48 -46.42 -14.72
CA TYR A 32 12.08 -47.03 -15.93
C TYR A 32 11.01 -47.55 -16.92
N SER A 33 9.82 -46.94 -16.90
CA SER A 33 8.79 -47.15 -17.93
C SER A 33 9.18 -46.47 -19.26
N GLN A 34 8.59 -46.89 -20.38
CA GLN A 34 8.87 -46.26 -21.69
C GLN A 34 8.61 -44.75 -21.68
N GLU A 35 7.53 -44.31 -21.04
CA GLU A 35 7.17 -42.89 -20.97
C GLU A 35 8.12 -42.07 -20.08
N SER A 36 8.51 -42.61 -18.91
CA SER A 36 9.44 -41.93 -18.00
C SER A 36 10.85 -41.83 -18.58
N VAL A 37 11.31 -42.86 -19.29
CA VAL A 37 12.60 -42.85 -20.00
C VAL A 37 12.57 -41.84 -21.15
N LYS A 38 11.48 -41.76 -21.91
CA LYS A 38 11.32 -40.76 -22.99
C LYS A 38 11.36 -39.33 -22.44
N ARG A 39 10.66 -39.06 -21.33
CA ARG A 39 10.68 -37.76 -20.64
C ARG A 39 12.09 -37.39 -20.15
N LYS A 40 12.78 -38.32 -19.48
CA LYS A 40 14.16 -38.10 -19.00
C LYS A 40 15.14 -37.80 -20.13
N ARG A 41 15.02 -38.49 -21.27
CA ARG A 41 15.86 -38.22 -22.45
C ARG A 41 15.62 -36.81 -23.00
N HIS A 42 14.35 -36.40 -23.12
CA HIS A 42 14.00 -35.06 -23.57
C HIS A 42 14.52 -33.97 -22.61
N GLU A 43 14.38 -34.16 -21.30
CA GLU A 43 14.93 -33.25 -20.28
C GLU A 43 16.46 -33.13 -20.38
N GLN A 44 17.15 -34.25 -20.60
CA GLN A 44 18.60 -34.27 -20.78
C GLN A 44 19.03 -33.53 -22.05
N GLU A 45 18.35 -33.74 -23.17
CA GLU A 45 18.61 -33.01 -24.43
C GLU A 45 18.41 -31.50 -24.26
N GLU A 46 17.37 -31.07 -23.55
CA GLU A 46 17.14 -29.64 -23.27
C GLU A 46 18.23 -29.04 -22.37
N GLN A 47 18.67 -29.78 -21.35
CA GLN A 47 19.79 -29.34 -20.50
C GLN A 47 21.10 -29.25 -21.28
N GLU A 48 21.39 -30.21 -22.16
CA GLU A 48 22.58 -30.20 -23.01
C GLU A 48 22.55 -29.01 -24.00
N LYS A 49 21.38 -28.72 -24.59
CA LYS A 49 21.19 -27.51 -25.42
C LYS A 49 21.44 -26.23 -24.61
N GLN A 50 20.86 -26.10 -23.42
CA GLN A 50 21.08 -24.92 -22.57
C GLN A 50 22.55 -24.77 -22.13
N ALA A 51 23.21 -25.87 -21.79
CA ALA A 51 24.64 -25.88 -21.46
C ALA A 51 25.50 -25.48 -22.66
N HIS A 52 25.13 -25.91 -23.87
CA HIS A 52 25.83 -25.53 -25.09
C HIS A 52 25.64 -24.05 -25.41
N VAL A 53 24.41 -23.52 -25.29
CA VAL A 53 24.12 -22.10 -25.48
C VAL A 53 24.85 -21.24 -24.46
N SER A 54 24.82 -21.59 -23.17
CA SER A 54 25.53 -20.85 -22.12
C SER A 54 27.04 -20.84 -22.31
N ARG A 55 27.64 -21.98 -22.71
CA ARG A 55 29.07 -22.04 -23.08
C ARG A 55 29.41 -21.18 -24.29
N ARG A 56 28.55 -21.19 -25.32
CA ARG A 56 28.70 -20.36 -26.50
C ARG A 56 28.68 -18.88 -26.12
N ILE A 57 27.67 -18.46 -25.34
CA ILE A 57 27.56 -17.09 -24.83
C ILE A 57 28.80 -16.73 -24.01
N ALA A 58 29.25 -17.58 -23.09
CA ALA A 58 30.42 -17.29 -22.26
C ALA A 58 31.72 -17.15 -23.08
N ARG A 59 31.85 -17.89 -24.19
CA ARG A 59 33.02 -17.81 -25.09
C ARG A 59 32.95 -16.61 -26.04
N GLU A 60 31.75 -16.28 -26.54
CA GLU A 60 31.53 -15.17 -27.47
C GLU A 60 31.42 -13.82 -26.75
N THR A 61 31.04 -13.82 -25.48
CA THR A 61 30.95 -12.60 -24.66
C THR A 61 32.34 -12.20 -24.20
N VAL A 62 32.86 -11.11 -24.76
CA VAL A 62 34.08 -10.48 -24.27
C VAL A 62 33.85 -10.00 -22.84
N LEU A 63 34.55 -10.60 -21.88
CA LEU A 63 34.52 -10.18 -20.48
C LEU A 63 35.20 -8.81 -20.38
N LYS A 64 34.43 -7.78 -20.02
CA LYS A 64 35.00 -6.45 -19.80
C LYS A 64 35.79 -6.44 -18.48
N PRO A 65 37.02 -5.90 -18.45
CA PRO A 65 37.77 -5.76 -17.22
C PRO A 65 37.05 -4.88 -16.20
N SER A 66 37.13 -5.25 -14.92
CA SER A 66 36.48 -4.55 -13.80
C SER A 66 36.88 -3.07 -13.67
N PHE A 67 38.09 -2.69 -14.11
CA PHE A 67 38.56 -1.31 -14.07
C PHE A 67 37.88 -0.38 -15.09
N LEU A 68 37.28 -0.92 -16.17
CA LEU A 68 36.49 -0.11 -17.12
C LEU A 68 35.13 0.33 -16.53
N HIS A 69 34.72 -0.26 -15.41
CA HIS A 69 33.56 0.16 -14.62
C HIS A 69 33.91 1.22 -13.56
N HIS A 70 35.16 1.68 -13.49
CA HIS A 70 35.57 2.68 -12.52
C HIS A 70 34.98 4.06 -12.89
N ALA A 71 34.29 4.70 -11.93
CA ALA A 71 33.51 5.93 -12.15
C ALA A 71 34.31 7.12 -12.74
N LEU A 72 35.64 7.09 -12.66
CA LEU A 72 36.53 8.14 -13.17
C LEU A 72 37.16 7.84 -14.53
N ILE A 73 37.19 6.58 -14.99
CA ILE A 73 37.96 6.13 -16.18
C ILE A 73 37.05 5.42 -17.21
N SER A 74 35.76 5.30 -16.91
CA SER A 74 34.84 4.56 -17.75
C SER A 74 34.60 5.25 -19.10
N VAL A 75 34.86 4.50 -20.18
CA VAL A 75 34.50 4.83 -21.58
C VAL A 75 33.00 5.09 -21.72
N ASP A 76 32.17 4.58 -20.80
CA ASP A 76 30.72 4.80 -20.79
C ASP A 76 30.35 6.27 -20.56
N ARG A 77 31.23 7.05 -19.91
CA ARG A 77 31.05 8.50 -19.77
C ARG A 77 31.29 9.24 -21.09
N GLU A 78 32.21 8.73 -21.92
CA GLU A 78 32.59 9.35 -23.21
C GLU A 78 31.65 8.96 -24.35
N VAL A 79 31.12 7.73 -24.32
CA VAL A 79 30.13 7.22 -25.31
C VAL A 79 28.68 7.58 -24.90
N GLY A 80 28.49 8.23 -23.75
CA GLY A 80 27.16 8.60 -23.23
C GLY A 80 26.36 7.42 -22.67
N THR A 81 26.94 6.22 -22.60
CA THR A 81 26.36 4.99 -22.06
C THR A 81 26.51 4.87 -20.54
N ARG A 82 26.37 5.96 -19.79
CA ARG A 82 26.48 5.94 -18.32
C ARG A 82 25.58 4.84 -17.75
N LEU A 83 26.18 3.83 -17.13
CA LEU A 83 25.46 2.81 -16.38
C LEU A 83 24.78 3.51 -15.21
N PHE A 84 23.47 3.68 -15.32
CA PHE A 84 22.66 4.23 -14.25
C PHE A 84 22.40 3.15 -13.21
N SER A 85 22.52 3.50 -11.94
CA SER A 85 21.98 2.65 -10.88
C SER A 85 20.48 2.46 -11.06
N ALA A 86 19.92 1.36 -10.55
CA ALA A 86 18.48 1.12 -10.61
C ALA A 86 17.66 2.30 -10.04
N ALA A 87 18.14 2.94 -8.99
CA ALA A 87 17.50 4.12 -8.39
C ALA A 87 17.55 5.35 -9.33
N GLU A 88 18.67 5.61 -10.01
CA GLU A 88 18.77 6.69 -11.00
C GLU A 88 17.88 6.43 -12.23
N LEU A 89 17.75 5.17 -12.66
CA LEU A 89 16.82 4.79 -13.73
C LEU A 89 15.38 5.03 -13.31
N GLN A 90 15.01 4.62 -12.10
CA GLN A 90 13.67 4.84 -11.56
C GLN A 90 13.35 6.33 -11.45
N ASP A 91 14.28 7.16 -10.95
CA ASP A 91 14.08 8.61 -10.87
C ASP A 91 13.91 9.27 -12.25
N ARG A 92 14.68 8.81 -13.24
CA ARG A 92 14.52 9.30 -14.63
C ARG A 92 13.19 8.89 -15.22
N GLN A 93 12.81 7.62 -15.05
CA GLN A 93 11.52 7.11 -15.50
C GLN A 93 10.37 7.85 -14.83
N ALA A 94 10.45 8.08 -13.52
CA ALA A 94 9.50 8.88 -12.75
C ALA A 94 9.39 10.31 -13.31
N SER A 95 10.51 10.96 -13.60
CA SER A 95 10.52 12.29 -14.20
C SER A 95 9.89 12.31 -15.60
N ILE A 96 10.10 11.27 -16.40
CA ILE A 96 9.49 11.15 -17.74
C ILE A 96 7.97 10.99 -17.60
N TYR A 97 7.50 10.08 -16.75
CA TYR A 97 6.08 9.90 -16.47
C TYR A 97 5.44 11.19 -15.96
N VAL A 98 6.03 11.83 -14.95
CA VAL A 98 5.50 13.09 -14.40
C VAL A 98 5.46 14.19 -15.46
N SER A 99 6.39 14.19 -16.43
CA SER A 99 6.42 15.18 -17.53
C SER A 99 5.29 15.00 -18.55
N GLN A 100 4.75 13.79 -18.68
CA GLN A 100 3.69 13.44 -19.63
C GLN A 100 2.30 13.43 -18.98
N LEU A 101 2.26 13.67 -17.67
CA LEU A 101 1.07 13.54 -16.86
C LEU A 101 -0.09 14.41 -17.35
N LYS A 102 -1.24 13.76 -17.55
CA LYS A 102 -2.51 14.36 -17.97
C LYS A 102 -3.52 14.23 -16.84
N ARG A 103 -4.26 15.32 -16.62
CA ARG A 103 -5.40 15.36 -15.70
C ARG A 103 -6.67 15.14 -16.49
N THR A 104 -7.43 14.11 -16.11
CA THR A 104 -8.78 13.86 -16.60
C THR A 104 -9.75 13.93 -15.43
N LYS A 105 -10.90 14.56 -15.63
CA LYS A 105 -11.98 14.52 -14.64
C LYS A 105 -12.65 13.15 -14.76
N LEU A 106 -12.57 12.34 -13.72
CA LEU A 106 -13.09 10.99 -13.73
C LEU A 106 -14.59 10.98 -13.45
N HIS A 107 -15.00 11.67 -12.38
CA HIS A 107 -16.39 11.73 -11.97
C HIS A 107 -16.66 12.98 -11.11
N GLN A 108 -17.91 13.43 -11.13
CA GLN A 108 -18.40 14.43 -10.18
C GLN A 108 -19.60 13.85 -9.46
N PHE A 109 -19.39 13.53 -8.18
CA PHE A 109 -20.44 13.04 -7.31
C PHE A 109 -21.49 14.13 -7.13
N GLU A 110 -22.76 13.73 -7.12
CA GLU A 110 -23.82 14.69 -6.89
C GLU A 110 -23.78 15.20 -5.43
N PRO A 111 -23.89 16.52 -5.24
CA PRO A 111 -23.96 17.10 -3.91
C PRO A 111 -25.26 16.69 -3.21
N TRP A 112 -25.18 15.73 -2.31
CA TRP A 112 -26.31 15.32 -1.47
C TRP A 112 -26.72 16.46 -0.51
N PRO A 113 -28.01 16.81 -0.39
CA PRO A 113 -28.68 18.00 -0.97
C PRO A 113 -27.99 19.35 -0.69
N GLY A 114 -26.67 19.42 -0.83
CA GLY A 114 -25.85 20.60 -0.63
C GLY A 114 -24.37 20.30 -0.90
N PRO A 115 -23.52 21.32 -0.97
CA PRO A 115 -22.12 21.15 -1.34
C PRO A 115 -21.42 20.22 -0.34
N CYS A 116 -21.03 19.04 -0.80
CA CYS A 116 -20.21 18.10 -0.05
C CYS A 116 -18.74 18.29 -0.42
N ASN A 117 -17.86 18.10 0.55
CA ASN A 117 -16.42 18.04 0.30
C ASN A 117 -15.98 16.58 0.43
N ILE A 118 -15.52 15.99 -0.67
CA ILE A 118 -14.94 14.65 -0.67
C ILE A 118 -13.67 14.71 0.16
N ARG A 119 -13.49 13.81 1.12
CA ARG A 119 -12.28 13.73 1.96
C ARG A 119 -11.35 12.59 1.56
N HIS A 120 -11.92 11.44 1.27
CA HIS A 120 -11.18 10.25 0.86
C HIS A 120 -11.74 9.74 -0.46
N VAL A 121 -10.84 9.22 -1.30
CA VAL A 121 -11.17 8.57 -2.56
C VAL A 121 -10.37 7.27 -2.65
N LEU A 122 -11.05 6.19 -3.01
CA LEU A 122 -10.45 4.88 -3.30
C LEU A 122 -11.14 4.30 -4.54
N ARG A 123 -10.43 3.46 -5.29
CA ARG A 123 -11.04 2.63 -6.33
C ARG A 123 -10.80 1.17 -5.97
N HIS A 124 -11.84 0.34 -6.07
CA HIS A 124 -11.70 -1.10 -5.84
C HIS A 124 -10.89 -1.74 -6.99
N PRO A 125 -9.71 -2.33 -6.75
CA PRO A 125 -8.82 -2.76 -7.84
C PRO A 125 -9.41 -3.80 -8.80
N ARG A 126 -10.25 -4.70 -8.30
CA ARG A 126 -10.83 -5.79 -9.11
C ARG A 126 -12.13 -5.41 -9.81
N SER A 127 -12.91 -4.52 -9.20
CA SER A 127 -14.28 -4.24 -9.62
C SER A 127 -14.45 -2.81 -10.12
N GLY A 128 -13.42 -1.97 -10.04
CA GLY A 128 -13.44 -0.60 -10.51
C GLY A 128 -14.40 0.33 -9.77
N ILE A 129 -15.11 -0.14 -8.74
CA ILE A 129 -16.03 0.70 -7.96
C ILE A 129 -15.25 1.88 -7.38
N LEU A 130 -15.66 3.09 -7.75
CA LEU A 130 -15.11 4.32 -7.20
C LEU A 130 -15.83 4.62 -5.89
N ILE A 131 -15.09 4.88 -4.83
CA ILE A 131 -15.58 5.06 -3.46
C ILE A 131 -15.14 6.44 -3.00
N THR A 132 -16.08 7.23 -2.51
CA THR A 132 -15.79 8.56 -1.95
C THR A 132 -16.50 8.78 -0.63
N THR A 133 -15.90 9.64 0.19
CA THR A 133 -16.47 10.04 1.47
C THR A 133 -16.83 11.51 1.44
N GLY A 134 -18.11 11.85 1.58
CA GLY A 134 -18.55 13.23 1.67
C GLY A 134 -18.64 13.70 3.12
N ILE A 135 -18.24 14.94 3.39
CA ILE A 135 -18.51 15.61 4.67
C ILE A 135 -19.40 16.83 4.42
N GLN A 136 -20.44 16.95 5.24
CA GLN A 136 -21.36 18.08 5.24
C GLN A 136 -21.78 18.42 6.68
N GLY A 137 -21.24 19.52 7.22
CA GLY A 137 -21.47 19.89 8.62
C GLY A 137 -21.05 18.77 9.57
N ASN A 138 -22.00 18.26 10.35
CA ASN A 138 -21.77 17.16 11.32
C ASN A 138 -22.13 15.78 10.76
N ALA A 139 -22.54 15.68 9.49
CA ALA A 139 -22.88 14.42 8.85
C ALA A 139 -21.81 14.03 7.84
N SER A 140 -21.58 12.72 7.73
CA SER A 140 -20.71 12.14 6.70
C SER A 140 -21.47 11.09 5.91
N SER A 141 -21.10 10.96 4.63
CA SER A 141 -21.62 9.96 3.73
C SER A 141 -20.49 9.15 3.11
N VAL A 142 -20.80 7.92 2.73
CA VAL A 142 -19.97 7.14 1.80
C VAL A 142 -20.81 6.90 0.56
N SER A 143 -20.35 7.46 -0.56
CA SER A 143 -20.94 7.26 -1.88
C SER A 143 -20.05 6.35 -2.70
N ILE A 144 -20.65 5.56 -3.58
CA ILE A 144 -19.94 4.77 -4.57
C ILE A 144 -20.48 5.07 -5.96
N CYS A 145 -19.65 4.87 -6.97
CA CYS A 145 -20.05 4.88 -8.37
C CYS A 145 -19.55 3.59 -9.01
N PHE A 146 -20.49 2.80 -9.53
CA PHE A 146 -20.15 1.61 -10.30
C PHE A 146 -19.59 2.02 -11.66
N PRO A 147 -18.52 1.39 -12.15
CA PRO A 147 -18.03 1.68 -13.47
C PRO A 147 -18.93 1.02 -14.52
N ASP A 148 -19.15 1.73 -15.62
CA ASP A 148 -19.60 1.14 -16.87
C ASP A 148 -18.38 0.65 -17.65
N ASN A 149 -18.56 -0.42 -18.44
CA ASN A 149 -17.51 -0.98 -19.28
C ASN A 149 -17.74 -0.52 -20.72
N GLU A 150 -17.14 0.61 -21.08
CA GLU A 150 -17.16 1.14 -22.45
C GLU A 150 -15.75 1.00 -23.05
N GLU A 151 -15.63 0.41 -24.25
CA GLU A 151 -14.34 0.28 -24.96
C GLU A 151 -13.20 -0.35 -24.13
N GLU A 152 -13.52 -1.39 -23.34
CA GLU A 152 -12.57 -2.07 -22.43
C GLU A 152 -11.95 -1.15 -21.35
N LYS A 153 -12.61 -0.03 -21.03
CA LYS A 153 -12.20 0.88 -19.95
C LYS A 153 -13.36 1.18 -19.03
N TRP A 154 -13.03 1.45 -17.77
CA TRP A 154 -14.00 1.95 -16.81
C TRP A 154 -14.37 3.41 -17.07
N THR A 155 -15.65 3.66 -17.32
CA THR A 155 -16.26 5.00 -17.35
C THR A 155 -17.24 5.14 -16.18
N TYR A 156 -17.46 6.37 -15.71
CA TYR A 156 -18.24 6.62 -14.48
C TYR A 156 -19.38 7.61 -14.74
N ASN A 157 -20.59 7.08 -14.88
CA ASN A 157 -21.79 7.87 -15.09
C ASN A 157 -22.50 8.19 -13.76
N GLN A 158 -23.18 9.34 -13.70
CA GLN A 158 -23.94 9.78 -12.53
C GLN A 158 -25.11 8.84 -12.19
N THR A 159 -25.71 8.21 -13.20
CA THR A 159 -26.79 7.22 -13.02
C THR A 159 -26.34 5.98 -12.24
N MET A 160 -25.04 5.71 -12.20
CA MET A 160 -24.41 4.58 -11.50
C MET A 160 -23.96 4.93 -10.07
N GLU A 161 -24.20 6.17 -9.63
CA GLU A 161 -23.93 6.58 -8.25
C GLU A 161 -24.93 5.93 -7.27
N ARG A 162 -24.42 5.40 -6.16
CA ARG A 162 -25.23 4.91 -5.03
C ARG A 162 -24.67 5.42 -3.71
N LEU A 163 -25.55 5.88 -2.84
CA LEU A 163 -25.21 6.20 -1.46
C LEU A 163 -25.16 4.90 -0.63
N LEU A 164 -24.00 4.54 -0.09
CA LEU A 164 -23.89 3.35 0.77
C LEU A 164 -24.53 3.57 2.13
N PHE A 165 -24.20 4.70 2.76
CA PHE A 165 -24.83 5.14 4.00
C PHE A 165 -24.53 6.62 4.25
N ARG A 166 -25.37 7.20 5.11
CA ARG A 166 -25.22 8.55 5.64
C ARG A 166 -25.49 8.51 7.12
N GLU A 167 -24.62 9.14 7.89
CA GLU A 167 -24.67 9.08 9.34
C GLU A 167 -24.34 10.46 9.93
N PRO A 168 -24.98 10.86 11.03
CA PRO A 168 -24.68 12.11 11.75
C PRO A 168 -23.39 11.97 12.59
N TYR A 169 -22.33 11.47 11.96
CA TYR A 169 -21.03 11.19 12.54
C TYR A 169 -19.96 11.83 11.66
N ARG A 170 -18.79 12.05 12.24
CA ARG A 170 -17.59 12.39 11.49
C ARG A 170 -16.95 11.09 10.99
N LEU A 171 -16.76 10.99 9.67
CA LEU A 171 -15.96 9.93 9.08
C LEU A 171 -14.48 10.31 9.19
N SER A 172 -13.70 9.46 9.86
CA SER A 172 -12.27 9.71 10.10
C SER A 172 -11.35 9.04 9.08
N SER A 173 -11.71 7.86 8.59
CA SER A 173 -10.96 7.16 7.54
C SER A 173 -11.80 6.10 6.82
N ILE A 174 -11.33 5.72 5.64
CA ILE A 174 -11.76 4.51 4.95
C ILE A 174 -10.54 3.68 4.55
N SER A 175 -10.67 2.36 4.57
CA SER A 175 -9.64 1.44 4.08
C SER A 175 -10.29 0.26 3.36
N LEU A 176 -9.62 -0.22 2.31
CA LEU A 176 -10.10 -1.32 1.49
C LEU A 176 -9.19 -2.54 1.66
N SER A 177 -9.77 -3.68 2.00
CA SER A 177 -9.08 -4.96 2.15
C SER A 177 -8.94 -5.69 0.82
N HIS A 178 -7.89 -6.50 0.71
CA HIS A 178 -7.67 -7.45 -0.40
C HIS A 178 -8.81 -8.48 -0.55
N THR A 179 -9.62 -8.66 0.49
CA THR A 179 -10.84 -9.50 0.46
C THR A 179 -12.09 -8.78 -0.07
N GLY A 180 -11.99 -7.50 -0.46
CA GLY A 180 -13.10 -6.70 -0.97
C GLY A 180 -13.95 -6.01 0.10
N TYR A 181 -13.58 -6.13 1.39
CA TYR A 181 -14.22 -5.38 2.45
C TYR A 181 -13.73 -3.94 2.51
N LEU A 182 -14.66 -3.00 2.50
CA LEU A 182 -14.46 -1.61 2.86
C LEU A 182 -14.73 -1.44 4.35
N LEU A 183 -13.78 -0.86 5.09
CA LEU A 183 -14.00 -0.42 6.46
C LEU A 183 -14.14 1.11 6.48
N ALA A 184 -15.25 1.59 7.01
CA ALA A 184 -15.41 2.99 7.38
C ALA A 184 -15.32 3.16 8.89
N THR A 185 -14.50 4.12 9.33
CA THR A 185 -14.36 4.49 10.75
C THR A 185 -15.11 5.79 11.02
N MET A 186 -16.06 5.74 11.97
CA MET A 186 -16.89 6.88 12.33
C MET A 186 -16.75 7.23 13.80
N ASP A 187 -16.55 8.52 14.07
CA ASP A 187 -16.48 9.06 15.41
C ASP A 187 -17.42 10.26 15.59
N SER A 188 -17.42 10.82 16.80
CA SER A 188 -18.13 12.07 17.11
C SER A 188 -19.63 12.01 16.81
N GLY A 189 -20.28 10.88 17.11
CA GLY A 189 -21.73 10.74 16.98
C GLY A 189 -22.52 11.69 17.89
N PRO A 190 -23.86 11.74 17.75
CA PRO A 190 -24.70 12.67 18.50
C PRO A 190 -24.61 12.54 20.04
N GLN A 191 -24.26 11.35 20.55
CA GLN A 191 -24.03 11.07 21.98
C GLN A 191 -22.53 10.89 22.30
N GLY A 192 -21.63 11.24 21.38
CA GLY A 192 -20.18 11.05 21.50
C GLY A 192 -19.72 9.62 21.18
N GLU A 193 -20.59 8.77 20.66
CA GLU A 193 -20.29 7.39 20.31
C GLU A 193 -19.50 7.28 18.99
N SER A 194 -18.77 6.18 18.86
CA SER A 194 -18.00 5.85 17.66
C SER A 194 -18.37 4.45 17.18
N PHE A 195 -18.27 4.17 15.89
CA PHE A 195 -18.49 2.82 15.37
C PHE A 195 -17.65 2.52 14.13
N LEU A 196 -17.42 1.23 13.94
CA LEU A 196 -16.78 0.65 12.77
C LEU A 196 -17.86 0.03 11.89
N SER A 197 -17.80 0.30 10.58
CA SER A 197 -18.74 -0.18 9.59
C SER A 197 -18.02 -0.93 8.47
N PRO A 198 -17.76 -2.24 8.65
CA PRO A 198 -17.24 -3.07 7.58
C PRO A 198 -18.36 -3.42 6.59
N ARG A 199 -18.07 -3.34 5.29
CA ARG A 199 -19.01 -3.65 4.22
C ARG A 199 -18.30 -4.34 3.06
N LEU A 200 -18.79 -5.52 2.67
CA LEU A 200 -18.28 -6.22 1.49
C LEU A 200 -18.80 -5.52 0.24
N LEU A 201 -17.90 -5.12 -0.66
CA LEU A 201 -18.27 -4.57 -1.96
C LEU A 201 -18.53 -5.70 -2.97
N PRO A 202 -19.51 -5.56 -3.87
CA PRO A 202 -19.77 -6.55 -4.89
C PRO A 202 -18.66 -6.55 -5.95
N ASN A 203 -18.41 -7.72 -6.52
CA ASN A 203 -17.67 -7.86 -7.76
C ASN A 203 -18.67 -7.99 -8.92
N PRO A 204 -18.28 -7.61 -10.15
CA PRO A 204 -19.10 -7.88 -11.33
C PRO A 204 -19.29 -9.39 -11.49
N ASP A 205 -20.49 -9.81 -11.90
CA ASP A 205 -20.74 -11.18 -12.35
C ASP A 205 -20.17 -11.44 -13.76
N GLU A 206 -20.36 -12.64 -14.31
CA GLU A 206 -19.89 -12.98 -15.67
C GLU A 206 -20.49 -12.07 -16.75
N GLY A 207 -21.66 -11.47 -16.50
CA GLY A 207 -22.31 -10.51 -17.38
C GLY A 207 -21.85 -9.06 -17.17
N GLY A 208 -21.01 -8.79 -16.17
CA GLY A 208 -20.57 -7.45 -15.80
C GLY A 208 -21.49 -6.73 -14.82
N ASP A 209 -22.58 -7.35 -14.36
CA ASP A 209 -23.54 -6.75 -13.45
C ASP A 209 -23.05 -6.79 -11.99
N TYR A 210 -23.32 -5.72 -11.24
CA TYR A 210 -22.97 -5.64 -9.83
C TYR A 210 -24.15 -6.04 -8.95
N ARG A 211 -24.05 -7.22 -8.31
CA ARG A 211 -25.08 -7.71 -7.38
C ARG A 211 -24.55 -7.74 -5.96
N TRP A 212 -25.25 -7.06 -5.06
CA TRP A 212 -24.94 -7.13 -3.63
C TRP A 212 -25.17 -8.56 -3.12
N PRO A 213 -24.20 -9.14 -2.39
CA PRO A 213 -24.41 -10.48 -1.86
C PRO A 213 -25.53 -10.45 -0.81
N SER A 214 -26.48 -11.38 -0.93
CA SER A 214 -27.69 -11.45 -0.10
C SER A 214 -27.42 -11.53 1.40
N GLN A 215 -26.24 -12.04 1.78
CA GLN A 215 -25.77 -12.15 3.16
C GLN A 215 -25.47 -10.79 3.83
N PHE A 216 -25.39 -9.69 3.05
CA PHE A 216 -24.99 -8.35 3.53
C PHE A 216 -26.06 -7.27 3.34
N LEU A 217 -27.33 -7.67 3.30
CA LEU A 217 -28.45 -6.73 3.20
C LEU A 217 -28.53 -5.74 4.40
N HIS A 218 -27.94 -6.10 5.55
CA HIS A 218 -27.93 -5.27 6.74
C HIS A 218 -26.54 -4.68 7.02
N PRO A 219 -26.43 -3.37 7.27
CA PRO A 219 -25.16 -2.75 7.61
C PRO A 219 -24.67 -3.24 8.98
N ILE A 220 -23.45 -3.76 9.03
CA ILE A 220 -22.80 -4.17 10.28
C ILE A 220 -22.27 -2.92 10.97
N ARG A 221 -22.62 -2.73 12.24
CA ARG A 221 -22.10 -1.64 13.08
C ARG A 221 -21.50 -2.18 14.35
N ILE A 222 -20.21 -1.97 14.52
CA ILE A 222 -19.47 -2.38 15.71
C ILE A 222 -19.23 -1.13 16.54
N ARG A 223 -20.01 -0.96 17.61
CA ARG A 223 -19.94 0.23 18.46
C ARG A 223 -18.73 0.19 19.37
N THR A 224 -18.13 1.36 19.57
CA THR A 224 -16.93 1.58 20.37
C THR A 224 -17.07 2.88 21.16
N THR A 225 -16.36 3.00 22.27
CA THR A 225 -16.36 4.23 23.10
C THR A 225 -15.17 5.14 22.79
N GLN A 226 -14.15 4.61 22.12
CA GLN A 226 -12.93 5.33 21.77
C GLN A 226 -13.13 6.15 20.51
N THR A 227 -12.46 7.31 20.43
CA THR A 227 -12.37 8.08 19.18
C THR A 227 -11.52 7.31 18.17
N LEU A 228 -11.99 7.23 16.93
CA LEU A 228 -11.33 6.50 15.85
C LEU A 228 -10.60 7.48 14.93
N TRP A 229 -9.27 7.38 14.81
CA TRP A 229 -8.48 8.34 14.04
C TRP A 229 -8.19 7.87 12.62
N CYS A 230 -7.88 6.59 12.44
CA CYS A 230 -7.46 6.04 11.16
C CYS A 230 -7.66 4.52 11.10
N SER A 231 -7.60 3.98 9.88
CA SER A 231 -7.59 2.54 9.62
C SER A 231 -6.66 2.21 8.45
N ALA A 232 -6.12 0.99 8.46
CA ALA A 232 -5.37 0.41 7.35
C ALA A 232 -5.71 -1.07 7.22
N ALA A 233 -5.92 -1.53 5.98
CA ALA A 233 -6.21 -2.93 5.72
C ALA A 233 -4.92 -3.75 5.63
N CYS A 234 -4.95 -4.96 6.17
CA CYS A 234 -3.87 -5.92 6.03
C CYS A 234 -3.72 -6.28 4.55
N PRO A 235 -2.50 -6.22 3.98
CA PRO A 235 -2.30 -6.38 2.54
C PRO A 235 -2.63 -7.78 2.05
N THR A 236 -2.47 -8.80 2.89
CA THR A 236 -2.71 -10.21 2.54
C THR A 236 -3.32 -10.97 3.72
N GLY A 237 -3.93 -12.12 3.46
CA GLY A 237 -4.51 -13.00 4.47
C GLY A 237 -5.69 -13.80 3.92
N ASP A 238 -6.25 -14.66 4.77
CA ASP A 238 -7.44 -15.44 4.41
C ASP A 238 -8.75 -14.69 4.75
N LYS A 239 -8.68 -13.78 5.72
CA LYS A 239 -9.80 -13.01 6.24
C LYS A 239 -9.53 -11.52 6.18
N ALA A 240 -10.60 -10.72 6.23
CA ALA A 240 -10.45 -9.28 6.35
C ALA A 240 -9.87 -8.94 7.73
N LEU A 241 -8.72 -8.28 7.73
CA LEU A 241 -8.03 -7.82 8.93
C LEU A 241 -7.66 -6.34 8.74
N PHE A 242 -8.03 -5.51 9.70
CA PHE A 242 -7.73 -4.08 9.69
C PHE A 242 -7.01 -3.69 10.97
N ALA A 243 -6.04 -2.79 10.84
CA ALA A 243 -5.49 -2.03 11.95
C ALA A 243 -6.31 -0.75 12.13
N VAL A 244 -6.62 -0.38 13.36
CA VAL A 244 -7.39 0.82 13.69
C VAL A 244 -6.67 1.59 14.78
N GLY A 245 -6.34 2.85 14.49
CA GLY A 245 -5.77 3.78 15.47
C GLY A 245 -6.88 4.47 16.24
N THR A 246 -6.85 4.38 17.57
CA THR A 246 -7.86 4.98 18.45
C THR A 246 -7.24 5.90 19.50
N SER A 247 -8.09 6.64 20.22
CA SER A 247 -7.65 7.47 21.36
C SER A 247 -7.04 6.66 22.51
N ASP A 248 -7.31 5.35 22.59
CA ASP A 248 -6.79 4.43 23.62
C ASP A 248 -5.83 3.36 23.06
N GLY A 249 -5.27 3.59 21.87
CA GLY A 249 -4.22 2.76 21.31
C GLY A 249 -4.55 2.06 20.01
N LEU A 250 -3.74 1.06 19.69
CA LEU A 250 -3.90 0.25 18.50
C LEU A 250 -4.95 -0.83 18.74
N HIS A 251 -5.87 -0.99 17.81
CA HIS A 251 -6.82 -2.09 17.77
C HIS A 251 -6.68 -2.84 16.44
N THR A 252 -7.06 -4.11 16.43
CA THR A 252 -7.28 -4.86 15.18
C THR A 252 -8.73 -5.28 15.08
N LEU A 253 -9.29 -5.13 13.88
CA LEU A 253 -10.61 -5.62 13.54
C LEU A 253 -10.46 -6.77 12.54
N GLU A 254 -10.78 -7.98 12.97
CA GLU A 254 -10.78 -9.17 12.12
C GLU A 254 -12.20 -9.65 11.92
N GLY A 255 -12.57 -10.05 10.71
CA GLY A 255 -13.87 -10.67 10.50
C GLY A 255 -14.11 -11.20 9.11
N GLN A 256 -15.20 -11.95 9.01
CA GLN A 256 -15.74 -12.48 7.77
C GLN A 256 -17.26 -12.58 7.91
N SER A 257 -17.97 -12.20 6.84
CA SER A 257 -19.43 -12.10 6.84
C SER A 257 -19.98 -11.29 8.02
N SER A 258 -20.77 -11.92 8.88
CA SER A 258 -21.41 -11.30 10.04
C SER A 258 -20.56 -11.34 11.31
N HIS A 259 -19.44 -12.07 11.32
CA HIS A 259 -18.63 -12.29 12.51
C HIS A 259 -17.41 -11.38 12.50
N TRP A 260 -17.39 -10.43 13.42
CA TRP A 260 -16.32 -9.45 13.57
C TRP A 260 -15.84 -9.38 15.01
N THR A 261 -14.53 -9.37 15.19
CA THR A 261 -13.87 -9.32 16.49
C THR A 261 -12.94 -8.12 16.54
N LEU A 262 -13.23 -7.20 17.45
CA LEU A 262 -12.37 -6.06 17.75
C LEU A 262 -11.46 -6.42 18.93
N SER A 263 -10.15 -6.34 18.73
CA SER A 263 -9.14 -6.67 19.75
C SER A 263 -8.23 -5.48 20.01
N GLN A 264 -8.14 -5.01 21.26
CA GLN A 264 -7.15 -4.01 21.66
C GLN A 264 -5.77 -4.65 21.71
N LYS A 265 -4.76 -3.97 21.17
CA LYS A 265 -3.37 -4.42 21.20
C LYS A 265 -2.59 -3.65 22.26
N PRO A 266 -1.76 -4.34 23.07
CA PRO A 266 -0.98 -3.67 24.09
C PRO A 266 0.06 -2.78 23.40
N LEU A 267 -0.12 -1.47 23.55
CA LEU A 267 1.00 -0.54 23.45
C LEU A 267 1.77 -0.57 24.78
N PRO A 268 3.05 -0.18 24.81
CA PRO A 268 3.78 -0.12 26.05
C PRO A 268 3.12 0.94 26.93
N LYS A 269 2.22 0.47 27.80
CA LYS A 269 1.72 1.24 28.93
C LYS A 269 2.93 1.40 29.82
N GLU A 270 3.26 2.64 30.15
CA GLU A 270 4.26 2.94 31.16
C GLU A 270 4.09 1.93 32.29
N GLN A 271 5.16 1.22 32.68
CA GLN A 271 5.15 0.43 33.89
C GLN A 271 4.61 1.36 34.98
N SER A 272 3.38 1.06 35.42
CA SER A 272 2.85 1.75 36.58
C SER A 272 3.73 1.27 37.71
N ASN A 273 4.64 2.14 38.16
CA ASN A 273 4.98 2.18 39.56
C ASN A 273 3.64 2.21 40.28
N ARG A 274 3.21 1.05 40.79
CA ARG A 274 2.07 0.88 41.68
C ARG A 274 2.43 1.54 43.02
N GLY A 275 2.66 2.84 43.00
CA GLY A 275 2.56 3.68 44.18
C GLY A 275 1.07 3.85 44.46
N GLN A 276 0.58 3.23 45.53
CA GLN A 276 -0.74 3.50 46.07
C GLN A 276 -0.90 5.01 46.30
N GLY A 277 -1.99 5.61 45.83
CA GLY A 277 -2.47 6.88 46.41
C GLY A 277 -2.94 7.98 45.47
N PHE A 278 -2.57 7.99 44.18
CA PHE A 278 -3.03 9.06 43.27
C PHE A 278 -3.91 8.52 42.14
N ARG A 279 -5.22 8.78 42.22
CA ARG A 279 -6.14 8.66 41.10
C ARG A 279 -5.66 9.60 40.00
N ARG A 280 -5.02 9.06 38.94
CA ARG A 280 -4.64 9.84 37.76
C ARG A 280 -5.92 10.38 37.12
N HIS A 281 -6.09 11.71 37.07
CA HIS A 281 -6.99 12.31 36.11
C HIS A 281 -6.54 11.91 34.70
N GLY A 282 -7.47 11.32 33.93
CA GLY A 282 -7.21 10.65 32.67
C GLY A 282 -6.77 11.60 31.57
N ASN A 283 -5.47 11.59 31.26
CA ASN A 283 -4.94 12.12 30.00
C ASN A 283 -3.80 11.20 29.52
N SER A 284 -4.15 10.03 29.00
CA SER A 284 -3.21 9.15 28.28
C SER A 284 -3.03 9.61 26.83
N SER A 285 -2.73 10.90 26.60
CA SER A 285 -2.47 11.43 25.24
C SER A 285 -1.35 10.67 24.52
N HIS A 286 -0.48 9.99 25.27
CA HIS A 286 0.57 9.08 24.80
C HIS A 286 0.07 7.72 24.29
N ALA A 287 -1.20 7.35 24.47
CA ALA A 287 -1.80 6.16 23.88
C ALA A 287 -2.56 6.46 22.58
N SER A 288 -2.74 7.73 22.22
CA SER A 288 -3.51 8.14 21.05
C SER A 288 -2.74 7.83 19.76
N VAL A 289 -3.19 6.79 19.05
CA VAL A 289 -2.62 6.36 17.76
C VAL A 289 -3.36 7.10 16.65
N GLN A 290 -2.65 8.01 15.99
CA GLN A 290 -3.20 8.89 14.96
C GLN A 290 -3.02 8.32 13.55
N ALA A 291 -2.01 7.49 13.33
CA ALA A 291 -1.73 6.86 12.05
C ALA A 291 -1.40 5.37 12.23
N VAL A 292 -1.88 4.53 11.32
CA VAL A 292 -1.54 3.10 11.25
C VAL A 292 -1.22 2.72 9.82
N GLU A 293 -0.27 1.81 9.64
CA GLU A 293 0.14 1.28 8.33
C GLU A 293 0.69 -0.14 8.50
N TRP A 294 0.35 -1.04 7.58
CA TRP A 294 0.91 -2.40 7.57
C TRP A 294 2.25 -2.42 6.83
N LEU A 295 3.31 -2.87 7.51
CA LEU A 295 4.62 -3.08 6.90
C LEU A 295 4.71 -4.46 6.23
N THR A 296 4.07 -5.45 6.83
CA THR A 296 3.86 -6.81 6.32
C THR A 296 2.46 -7.26 6.73
N SER A 297 2.07 -8.51 6.47
CA SER A 297 0.84 -9.08 7.03
C SER A 297 0.85 -9.21 8.56
N ASP A 298 2.03 -9.09 9.17
CA ASP A 298 2.25 -9.42 10.57
C ASP A 298 2.69 -8.20 11.39
N VAL A 299 3.22 -7.16 10.75
CA VAL A 299 3.82 -6.01 11.43
C VAL A 299 3.06 -4.73 11.10
N ILE A 300 2.57 -4.07 12.14
CA ILE A 300 1.85 -2.79 12.07
C ILE A 300 2.77 -1.68 12.58
N ALA A 301 2.94 -0.63 11.79
CA ALA A 301 3.50 0.63 12.25
C ALA A 301 2.37 1.51 12.81
N SER A 302 2.56 2.04 14.02
CA SER A 302 1.62 2.93 14.72
C SER A 302 2.30 4.26 15.04
N GLY A 303 1.76 5.34 14.48
CA GLY A 303 2.19 6.71 14.72
C GLY A 303 1.31 7.38 15.76
N LEU A 304 1.94 7.95 16.79
CA LEU A 304 1.24 8.58 17.90
C LEU A 304 1.27 10.10 17.81
N ARG A 305 0.32 10.72 18.53
CA ARG A 305 0.22 12.18 18.66
C ARG A 305 1.48 12.81 19.29
N ASN A 306 2.22 12.06 20.10
CA ASN A 306 3.44 12.54 20.74
C ASN A 306 4.69 12.42 19.85
N SER A 307 4.56 12.12 18.55
CA SER A 307 5.64 11.85 17.59
C SER A 307 6.28 10.46 17.61
N SER A 308 5.94 9.62 18.59
CA SER A 308 6.51 8.28 18.65
C SER A 308 5.93 7.39 17.56
N VAL A 309 6.78 6.56 16.95
CA VAL A 309 6.36 5.49 16.03
C VAL A 309 6.77 4.15 16.61
N PHE A 310 5.77 3.31 16.84
CA PHE A 310 5.92 1.95 17.35
C PHE A 310 5.68 0.94 16.26
N LEU A 311 6.39 -0.18 16.33
CA LEU A 311 6.07 -1.38 15.57
C LEU A 311 5.39 -2.37 16.50
N TYR A 312 4.35 -3.03 16.02
CA TYR A 312 3.64 -4.10 16.72
C TYR A 312 3.65 -5.35 15.83
N ASP A 313 4.18 -6.46 16.34
CA ASP A 313 4.13 -7.76 15.66
C ASP A 313 2.92 -8.54 16.17
N VAL A 314 2.00 -8.85 15.26
CA VAL A 314 0.73 -9.53 15.57
C VAL A 314 0.97 -10.96 16.04
N ARG A 315 2.06 -11.61 15.63
CA ARG A 315 2.37 -13.00 15.95
C ARG A 315 2.90 -13.17 17.37
N SER A 316 3.84 -12.30 17.76
CA SER A 316 4.41 -12.32 19.11
C SER A 316 3.57 -11.54 20.12
N GLY A 317 2.76 -10.58 19.66
CA GLY A 317 2.05 -9.64 20.51
C GLY A 317 2.97 -8.59 21.13
N GLU A 318 4.21 -8.49 20.66
CA GLU A 318 5.19 -7.55 21.18
C GLU A 318 5.16 -6.22 20.43
N ASN A 319 5.59 -5.18 21.13
CA ASN A 319 5.75 -3.85 20.58
C ASN A 319 7.19 -3.36 20.75
N SER A 320 7.63 -2.49 19.85
CA SER A 320 8.93 -1.82 19.94
C SER A 320 8.76 -0.36 19.56
N LEU A 321 9.22 0.55 20.42
CA LEU A 321 9.46 1.94 20.01
C LEU A 321 10.58 1.93 18.98
N ARG A 322 10.35 2.51 17.81
CA ARG A 322 11.34 2.46 16.71
C ARG A 322 11.99 3.79 16.41
N LEU A 323 11.20 4.86 16.39
CA LEU A 323 11.68 6.20 16.07
C LEU A 323 10.75 7.27 16.65
N GLN A 324 11.22 8.51 16.65
CA GLN A 324 10.46 9.70 17.00
C GLN A 324 10.49 10.67 15.83
N HIS A 325 9.32 10.95 15.28
CA HIS A 325 9.17 11.96 14.23
C HIS A 325 9.43 13.36 14.79
N SER A 326 9.73 14.32 13.92
CA SER A 326 9.90 15.74 14.28
C SER A 326 8.62 16.34 14.87
N GLN A 327 7.45 15.87 14.45
CA GLN A 327 6.15 16.37 14.89
C GLN A 327 5.16 15.26 15.24
N SER A 328 3.96 15.62 15.69
CA SER A 328 2.84 14.68 15.88
C SER A 328 2.59 13.91 14.59
N VAL A 329 2.57 12.57 14.65
CA VAL A 329 2.37 11.76 13.44
C VAL A 329 0.93 11.87 12.98
N THR A 330 0.73 12.15 11.69
CA THR A 330 -0.58 12.32 11.06
C THR A 330 -0.88 11.20 10.07
N LYS A 331 0.13 10.71 9.35
CA LYS A 331 -0.01 9.63 8.36
C LYS A 331 1.31 8.88 8.20
N ILE A 332 1.23 7.57 7.96
CA ILE A 332 2.39 6.71 7.67
C ILE A 332 2.12 6.00 6.36
N ARG A 333 3.15 5.87 5.53
CA ARG A 333 3.13 5.05 4.31
C ARG A 333 4.37 4.18 4.21
N LYS A 334 4.15 2.91 3.89
CA LYS A 334 5.23 1.96 3.61
C LYS A 334 5.85 2.29 2.25
N VAL A 335 7.19 2.32 2.18
CA VAL A 335 7.92 2.37 0.90
C VAL A 335 8.45 0.99 0.55
N ASP A 336 9.10 0.33 1.49
CA ASP A 336 9.61 -1.03 1.35
C ASP A 336 9.68 -1.68 2.75
N PRO A 337 10.20 -2.92 2.92
CA PRO A 337 10.24 -3.57 4.22
C PRO A 337 11.05 -2.85 5.30
N TRP A 338 11.92 -1.89 4.94
CA TRP A 338 12.79 -1.18 5.87
C TRP A 338 12.65 0.35 5.81
N ARG A 339 11.91 0.93 4.87
CA ARG A 339 11.67 2.37 4.78
C ARG A 339 10.19 2.71 4.89
N ILE A 340 9.92 3.74 5.68
CA ILE A 340 8.59 4.32 5.82
C ILE A 340 8.66 5.83 5.65
N VAL A 341 7.63 6.41 5.05
CA VAL A 341 7.40 7.85 5.07
C VAL A 341 6.44 8.17 6.21
N VAL A 342 6.83 9.14 7.03
CA VAL A 342 6.04 9.63 8.16
C VAL A 342 5.74 11.10 7.91
N GLY A 343 4.46 11.43 7.87
CA GLY A 343 3.98 12.80 7.86
C GLY A 343 3.63 13.27 9.26
N GLY A 344 3.96 14.53 9.51
CA GLY A 344 3.56 15.31 10.66
C GLY A 344 2.62 16.43 10.27
N TYR A 345 2.58 17.48 11.07
CA TYR A 345 1.76 18.65 10.78
C TYR A 345 2.37 19.47 9.63
N ASN A 346 3.69 19.73 9.67
CA ASN A 346 4.46 20.55 8.71
C ASN A 346 5.72 19.84 8.20
N SER A 347 5.83 18.53 8.39
CA SER A 347 7.01 17.75 8.03
C SER A 347 6.61 16.46 7.36
N VAL A 348 7.25 16.12 6.26
CA VAL A 348 7.19 14.77 5.69
C VAL A 348 8.61 14.28 5.57
N GLU A 349 8.87 13.14 6.19
CA GLU A 349 10.21 12.60 6.33
C GLU A 349 10.19 11.10 6.13
N MET A 350 11.19 10.58 5.42
CA MET A 350 11.39 9.15 5.27
C MET A 350 12.42 8.67 6.28
N TYR A 351 12.16 7.51 6.87
CA TYR A 351 13.03 6.88 7.86
C TYR A 351 13.38 5.46 7.41
N ASP A 352 14.61 5.03 7.68
CA ASP A 352 15.00 3.63 7.59
C ASP A 352 14.83 2.98 8.96
N ILE A 353 13.84 2.11 9.07
CA ILE A 353 13.49 1.40 10.30
C ILE A 353 14.50 0.32 10.66
N ARG A 354 15.65 0.14 10.00
CA ARG A 354 16.74 -0.72 10.52
C ARG A 354 17.66 0.05 11.46
N PHE A 355 17.74 1.36 11.31
CA PHE A 355 18.52 2.23 12.18
C PHE A 355 17.61 2.77 13.29
N ALA A 356 17.37 1.94 14.31
CA ALA A 356 16.71 2.43 15.52
C ALA A 356 17.53 3.58 16.11
N ALA A 357 16.87 4.70 16.37
CA ALA A 357 17.51 5.80 17.05
C ALA A 357 17.83 5.38 18.49
N GLY A 358 19.10 5.46 18.89
CA GLY A 358 19.48 5.39 20.29
C GLY A 358 19.03 6.66 21.04
N GLY A 359 18.73 6.53 22.33
CA GLY A 359 18.45 7.69 23.18
C GLY A 359 17.12 8.40 22.90
N LEU A 360 16.11 7.69 22.41
CA LEU A 360 14.76 8.24 22.20
C LEU A 360 14.22 8.86 23.49
N GLN A 361 13.66 10.07 23.38
CA GLN A 361 13.20 10.82 24.54
C GLN A 361 12.07 10.06 25.25
N HIS A 362 12.15 10.00 26.58
CA HIS A 362 11.01 9.59 27.38
C HIS A 362 9.98 10.75 27.39
N LYS A 363 8.78 10.51 26.87
CA LYS A 363 7.71 11.52 26.68
C LYS A 363 8.10 12.65 25.72
N PRO A 364 8.26 12.36 24.43
CA PRO A 364 8.52 13.39 23.42
C PRO A 364 7.43 14.46 23.42
N LYS A 365 7.85 15.71 23.20
CA LYS A 365 6.99 16.89 23.14
C LYS A 365 7.20 17.59 21.80
N PRO A 366 6.54 17.13 20.72
CA PRO A 366 6.84 17.57 19.35
C PRO A 366 6.74 19.07 19.09
N MET A 367 5.99 19.80 19.92
CA MET A 367 5.82 21.26 19.80
C MET A 367 6.88 22.05 20.58
N SER A 368 7.77 21.39 21.31
CA SER A 368 8.81 22.04 22.11
C SER A 368 10.13 22.09 21.34
N GLY A 369 10.86 23.20 21.46
CA GLY A 369 12.21 23.32 20.87
C GLY A 369 13.24 22.34 21.46
N SER A 370 12.95 21.70 22.59
CA SER A 370 13.79 20.65 23.19
C SER A 370 13.48 19.23 22.67
N HIS A 371 12.54 19.10 21.73
CA HIS A 371 12.18 17.83 21.13
C HIS A 371 13.35 17.29 20.29
N ILE A 372 13.75 16.06 20.58
CA ILE A 372 14.81 15.38 19.83
C ILE A 372 14.13 14.32 18.95
N SER A 373 14.11 14.56 17.66
CA SER A 373 13.62 13.60 16.68
C SER A 373 14.72 12.67 16.20
N SER A 374 14.32 11.50 15.73
CA SER A 374 15.20 10.59 15.00
C SER A 374 15.69 11.27 13.73
N ARG A 375 16.93 10.96 13.32
CA ARG A 375 17.47 11.49 12.07
C ARG A 375 16.72 10.85 10.89
N PRO A 376 16.07 11.65 10.02
CA PRO A 376 15.42 11.10 8.84
C PRO A 376 16.46 10.67 7.80
N TYR A 377 16.11 9.65 7.01
CA TYR A 377 16.84 9.24 5.82
C TYR A 377 16.72 10.30 4.72
N LEU A 378 15.50 10.81 4.47
CA LEU A 378 15.23 11.96 3.59
C LEU A 378 14.17 12.87 4.22
N SER A 379 14.25 14.17 3.93
CA SER A 379 13.23 15.16 4.30
C SER A 379 12.70 15.85 3.04
N PHE A 380 11.37 15.94 2.91
CA PHE A 380 10.70 16.54 1.77
C PHE A 380 10.34 18.00 2.11
N ARG A 381 11.27 18.92 1.85
CA ARG A 381 11.26 20.29 2.41
C ARG A 381 10.24 21.26 1.80
N ASP A 382 9.71 20.98 0.61
CA ASP A 382 8.70 21.84 -0.04
C ASP A 382 7.25 21.50 0.38
N PHE A 383 7.12 20.88 1.55
CA PHE A 383 5.86 20.56 2.20
C PHE A 383 5.46 21.71 3.13
N SER A 384 4.60 22.59 2.65
CA SER A 384 3.99 23.67 3.42
C SER A 384 2.48 23.44 3.47
N PRO A 385 1.97 22.90 4.58
CA PRO A 385 0.54 22.89 4.83
C PRO A 385 0.01 23.99 5.73
N GLU A 386 -1.20 24.45 5.41
CA GLU A 386 -2.09 25.26 6.25
C GLU A 386 -3.07 24.36 7.04
N GLU A 387 -3.50 23.25 6.42
CA GLU A 387 -4.24 22.13 7.04
C GLU A 387 -3.45 20.83 6.88
N ILE A 388 -3.65 19.81 7.74
CA ILE A 388 -2.96 18.50 7.62
C ILE A 388 -3.19 17.95 6.20
N PRO A 389 -2.22 18.04 5.29
CA PRO A 389 -2.46 17.80 3.88
C PRO A 389 -2.30 16.30 3.63
N ASP A 390 -3.03 15.80 2.65
CA ASP A 390 -2.92 14.40 2.30
C ASP A 390 -1.65 14.15 1.47
N PHE A 391 -1.00 13.02 1.68
CA PHE A 391 0.10 12.55 0.82
C PHE A 391 -0.01 11.05 0.62
N ASP A 392 0.53 10.58 -0.50
CA ASP A 392 0.61 9.15 -0.77
C ASP A 392 1.91 8.81 -1.52
N VAL A 393 2.24 7.52 -1.58
CA VAL A 393 3.48 7.04 -2.21
C VAL A 393 3.18 6.00 -3.29
N SER A 394 3.90 6.09 -4.40
CA SER A 394 3.94 5.05 -5.44
C SER A 394 5.32 4.40 -5.43
N ILE A 395 5.36 3.15 -5.01
CA ILE A 395 6.60 2.35 -4.94
C ILE A 395 7.08 2.00 -6.35
N GLU A 396 6.14 1.70 -7.25
CA GLU A 396 6.38 1.40 -8.66
C GLU A 396 7.08 2.57 -9.37
N LEU A 397 6.54 3.78 -9.21
CA LEU A 397 7.13 4.98 -9.81
C LEU A 397 8.28 5.57 -9.01
N GLY A 398 8.46 5.18 -7.74
CA GLY A 398 9.44 5.81 -6.86
C GLY A 398 9.08 7.25 -6.51
N LEU A 399 7.79 7.57 -6.41
CA LEU A 399 7.28 8.93 -6.21
C LEU A 399 6.48 9.08 -4.91
N LEU A 400 6.61 10.24 -4.29
CA LEU A 400 5.70 10.74 -3.27
C LEU A 400 4.88 11.88 -3.87
N ALA A 401 3.56 11.84 -3.73
CA ALA A 401 2.67 12.95 -4.08
C ALA A 401 2.12 13.58 -2.81
N CYS A 402 2.11 14.90 -2.74
CA CYS A 402 1.48 15.61 -1.63
C CYS A 402 0.59 16.74 -2.13
N ALA A 403 -0.51 16.97 -1.42
CA ALA A 403 -1.32 18.16 -1.57
C ALA A 403 -0.58 19.36 -0.97
N SER A 404 -0.71 20.52 -1.61
CA SER A 404 -0.11 21.77 -1.18
C SER A 404 -1.15 22.88 -1.06
N ASP A 405 -0.88 23.85 -0.19
CA ASP A 405 -1.71 25.04 0.08
C ASP A 405 -2.02 25.87 -1.16
N ASP A 406 -1.11 25.89 -2.13
CA ASP A 406 -1.33 26.56 -3.41
C ASP A 406 -2.34 25.84 -4.33
N ARG A 407 -3.06 24.84 -3.79
CA ARG A 407 -4.06 24.00 -4.45
C ARG A 407 -3.46 23.17 -5.59
N LYS A 408 -2.23 22.71 -5.39
CA LYS A 408 -1.49 21.89 -6.36
C LYS A 408 -1.05 20.57 -5.74
N VAL A 409 -0.77 19.61 -6.61
CA VAL A 409 -0.06 18.38 -6.23
C VAL A 409 1.41 18.59 -6.53
N ARG A 410 2.28 18.29 -5.56
CA ARG A 410 3.73 18.24 -5.76
C ARG A 410 4.21 16.80 -5.72
N PHE A 411 5.21 16.51 -6.55
CA PHE A 411 5.85 15.20 -6.60
C PHE A 411 7.28 15.29 -6.08
N PHE A 412 7.71 14.24 -5.38
CA PHE A 412 9.09 14.10 -4.92
C PHE A 412 9.60 12.70 -5.24
N SER A 413 10.88 12.58 -5.58
CA SER A 413 11.54 11.29 -5.71
C SER A 413 11.73 10.64 -4.34
N LEU A 414 11.34 9.38 -4.19
CA LEU A 414 11.59 8.57 -2.99
C LEU A 414 13.08 8.19 -2.84
N ASN A 415 13.90 8.37 -3.88
CA ASN A 415 15.33 8.07 -3.81
C ASN A 415 16.16 9.28 -3.38
N THR A 416 15.82 10.47 -3.88
CA THR A 416 16.61 11.70 -3.65
C THR A 416 15.93 12.72 -2.74
N GLY A 417 14.62 12.62 -2.53
CA GLY A 417 13.85 13.59 -1.76
C GLY A 417 13.61 14.90 -2.50
N LYS A 418 14.08 15.02 -3.74
CA LYS A 418 13.96 16.24 -4.55
C LYS A 418 12.61 16.30 -5.24
N SER A 419 12.12 17.52 -5.41
CA SER A 419 10.90 17.81 -6.16
C SER A 419 11.06 17.44 -7.64
N VAL A 420 10.04 16.77 -8.19
CA VAL A 420 9.93 16.39 -9.61
C VAL A 420 8.95 17.33 -10.29
N ARG A 421 9.38 17.97 -11.38
CA ARG A 421 8.57 18.97 -12.08
C ARG A 421 7.45 18.31 -12.88
N SER A 422 6.21 18.74 -12.65
CA SER A 422 5.03 18.36 -13.41
C SER A 422 4.54 19.52 -14.29
N PRO A 423 4.02 19.24 -15.51
CA PRO A 423 3.39 20.26 -16.35
C PRO A 423 2.13 20.86 -15.68
N LEU A 424 1.50 20.12 -14.76
CA LEU A 424 0.29 20.56 -14.06
C LEU A 424 0.58 21.51 -12.87
N LEU A 425 1.85 21.83 -12.59
CA LEU A 425 2.20 22.84 -11.59
C LEU A 425 1.67 24.25 -11.92
N ASN A 426 1.28 24.48 -13.18
CA ASN A 426 0.73 25.76 -13.62
C ASN A 426 -0.80 25.82 -13.57
N THR A 427 -1.48 24.71 -13.25
CA THR A 427 -2.94 24.60 -13.28
C THR A 427 -3.49 24.23 -11.89
N PRO A 428 -3.56 25.20 -10.96
CA PRO A 428 -4.06 24.94 -9.61
C PRO A 428 -5.54 24.52 -9.63
N TYR A 429 -5.93 23.73 -8.63
CA TYR A 429 -7.33 23.45 -8.37
C TYR A 429 -8.07 24.71 -7.92
N ARG A 430 -9.39 24.74 -8.17
CA ARG A 430 -10.24 25.85 -7.73
C ARG A 430 -10.34 25.91 -6.21
N ARG A 431 -10.34 24.76 -5.53
CA ARG A 431 -10.39 24.60 -4.07
C ARG A 431 -9.22 23.74 -3.57
N PRO A 432 -8.98 23.71 -2.25
CA PRO A 432 -7.99 22.82 -1.66
C PRO A 432 -8.22 21.36 -2.04
N ILE A 433 -7.11 20.66 -2.23
CA ILE A 433 -7.10 19.22 -2.44
C ILE A 433 -7.28 18.56 -1.09
N THR A 434 -8.20 17.60 -1.03
CA THR A 434 -8.63 16.99 0.24
C THR A 434 -8.19 15.54 0.39
N GLY A 435 -7.88 14.87 -0.73
CA GLY A 435 -7.53 13.46 -0.75
C GLY A 435 -6.65 13.11 -1.95
N LEU A 436 -5.65 12.27 -1.70
CA LEU A 436 -4.72 11.74 -2.70
C LEU A 436 -4.56 10.23 -2.50
N CYS A 437 -4.71 9.46 -3.58
CA CYS A 437 -4.49 8.02 -3.56
C CYS A 437 -3.81 7.56 -4.85
N PHE A 438 -2.61 6.99 -4.75
CA PHE A 438 -2.03 6.26 -5.86
C PHE A 438 -2.76 4.94 -6.08
N GLU A 439 -2.83 4.54 -7.34
CA GLU A 439 -3.39 3.26 -7.77
C GLU A 439 -2.25 2.41 -8.33
N ALA A 440 -2.07 1.21 -7.78
CA ALA A 440 -1.03 0.27 -8.18
C ALA A 440 -1.54 -0.69 -9.27
N THR A 441 -0.72 -0.96 -10.29
CA THR A 441 -1.08 -1.82 -11.45
C THR A 441 -1.27 -3.31 -11.11
N GLY A 442 -0.68 -3.80 -10.01
CA GLY A 442 -0.49 -5.23 -9.77
C GLY A 442 -1.71 -6.10 -9.42
N GLU A 443 -2.83 -5.52 -8.98
CA GLU A 443 -4.06 -6.28 -8.64
C GLU A 443 -5.29 -5.83 -9.45
N MET A 444 -5.06 -5.24 -10.62
CA MET A 444 -6.13 -4.64 -11.40
C MET A 444 -6.79 -5.65 -12.35
N SER A 445 -8.11 -5.52 -12.48
CA SER A 445 -8.84 -6.11 -13.61
C SER A 445 -8.23 -5.63 -14.94
N PRO A 446 -8.25 -6.44 -16.01
CA PRO A 446 -7.80 -5.99 -17.34
C PRO A 446 -8.53 -4.73 -17.85
N LEU A 447 -9.70 -4.41 -17.28
CA LEU A 447 -10.49 -3.22 -17.61
C LEU A 447 -10.05 -1.96 -16.83
N GLY A 448 -9.17 -2.13 -15.84
CA GLY A 448 -8.64 -1.05 -15.01
C GLY A 448 -7.50 -0.27 -15.68
N PRO A 449 -6.98 0.77 -15.00
CA PRO A 449 -5.86 1.54 -15.54
C PRO A 449 -4.61 0.65 -15.66
N GLN A 450 -4.13 0.48 -16.89
CA GLN A 450 -2.96 -0.35 -17.21
C GLN A 450 -1.63 0.27 -16.81
N THR A 451 -1.63 1.57 -16.56
CA THR A 451 -0.51 2.32 -16.00
C THR A 451 -0.90 2.77 -14.60
N PRO A 452 0.07 3.05 -13.72
CA PRO A 452 -0.24 3.65 -12.42
C PRO A 452 -1.08 4.91 -12.62
N SER A 453 -1.86 5.29 -11.63
CA SER A 453 -2.56 6.58 -11.66
C SER A 453 -2.65 7.18 -10.27
N LEU A 454 -2.95 8.47 -10.23
CA LEU A 454 -3.19 9.18 -8.98
C LEU A 454 -4.62 9.73 -9.01
N LEU A 455 -5.42 9.31 -8.04
CA LEU A 455 -6.74 9.88 -7.80
C LEU A 455 -6.58 11.12 -6.92
N VAL A 456 -7.21 12.21 -7.34
CA VAL A 456 -7.17 13.50 -6.65
C VAL A 456 -8.59 13.96 -6.40
N SER A 457 -8.96 14.18 -5.13
CA SER A 457 -10.26 14.75 -4.77
C SER A 457 -10.15 16.22 -4.39
N SER A 458 -11.11 17.00 -4.88
CA SER A 458 -11.30 18.40 -4.50
C SER A 458 -12.80 18.71 -4.64
N GLN A 459 -13.45 19.20 -3.58
CA GLN A 459 -14.91 19.38 -3.55
C GLN A 459 -15.64 18.06 -3.84
N ALA A 460 -16.60 18.07 -4.78
CA ALA A 460 -17.35 16.91 -5.22
C ALA A 460 -16.73 16.20 -6.44
N THR A 461 -15.56 16.64 -6.92
CA THR A 461 -14.90 16.08 -8.10
C THR A 461 -13.79 15.12 -7.73
N VAL A 462 -13.73 14.01 -8.43
CA VAL A 462 -12.58 13.10 -8.48
C VAL A 462 -11.94 13.22 -9.84
N ASP A 463 -10.67 13.58 -9.86
CA ASP A 463 -9.84 13.58 -11.05
C ASP A 463 -8.88 12.40 -11.01
N GLN A 464 -8.56 11.86 -12.19
CA GLN A 464 -7.52 10.86 -12.37
C GLN A 464 -6.34 11.51 -13.11
N TRP A 465 -5.15 11.29 -12.58
CA TRP A 465 -3.90 11.73 -13.18
C TRP A 465 -3.22 10.49 -13.75
N VAL A 466 -3.04 10.48 -15.07
CA VAL A 466 -2.48 9.36 -15.84
C VAL A 466 -1.20 9.84 -16.52
N TRP A 467 -0.19 8.97 -16.60
CA TRP A 467 1.15 9.33 -17.07
C TRP A 467 1.30 9.40 -18.58
#